data_AF-A0A9D4Q688-F1
#
_entry.id   AF-A0A9D4Q688-F1
#
_cell.length_a   1.000
_cell.length_b   1.000
_cell.length_c   1.000
_cell.angle_alpha   90.00
_cell.angle_beta   90.00
_cell.angle_gamma   90.00
#
_symmetry.space_group_name_H-M   'P 1'
#
loop_
_entity.id
_entity.type
_entity.pdbx_description
1 polymer ?
#
loop_
_entity_poly.entity_id
_entity_poly.type
_entity_poly.pdbx_seq_one_letter_code
_entity_poly.pdbx_strand_id
1 'polypeptide(L)'
;MNQASSSPSSSLHTKKRNAKRDPNFTYEVIIVDDGSRDRTTSVGLQYSLKYGTENVRVLTLAKNRGKGGAVRMGMLSARGKRLLFADADGATKFSDLDKLEDSTNVVVVGSRAHLEKDSIAERSIFRTLLMYGFHFLVWLFTVRGVADTQCGFKLFSREAATHLFTSLHVERWAFDVEILYIAQALKFPIAEVAVRWTEIEGSKVVPVWTWIEMGRDLFLIWLRYKIGESKGDDEMDFQHRPGGKTGSGGVASWSESNRDRRERLRQLALETIDLQKDPYFMKNHLGSYECKLCLTLHNNEGSYLAHTQGKKHQANLARRAAKEAKDSPIQPAPAKPRVDIKKFVKIGRPGYRVTKQRDGDTGQQSLLFQVDYPEVNDNVVPRHRFMSAYEQKVEPPDKKWQYLLFAAEPYETIAFKVPSREVDKSEGRFWTLWNRDSKQFFLQFSFKLEAKPKLPTLTSHGLPSLAPPPPPPPSGGN
;
A
#
# COMPACT_ATOMS: atom_id res chain seq x y z
N MET A 1 -5.33 -6.18 -11.51
CA MET A 1 -5.86 -6.83 -12.73
C MET A 1 -4.66 -7.52 -13.37
N ASN A 2 -4.80 -8.80 -13.72
CA ASN A 2 -3.74 -9.76 -14.11
C ASN A 2 -2.94 -10.43 -12.98
N GLN A 3 -3.62 -11.13 -12.06
CA GLN A 3 -3.01 -12.19 -11.21
C GLN A 3 -3.90 -13.45 -11.19
N ALA A 4 -4.43 -13.86 -12.33
CA ALA A 4 -5.31 -15.03 -12.43
C ALA A 4 -5.09 -15.87 -13.70
N SER A 5 -3.87 -15.87 -14.26
CA SER A 5 -3.54 -16.68 -15.45
C SER A 5 -2.86 -18.02 -15.14
N SER A 6 -2.38 -18.26 -13.91
CA SER A 6 -1.90 -19.57 -13.44
C SER A 6 -2.94 -20.28 -12.54
N SER A 7 -4.22 -20.07 -12.83
CA SER A 7 -5.38 -20.61 -12.12
C SER A 7 -5.44 -22.15 -12.09
N PRO A 8 -6.33 -22.77 -11.27
CA PRO A 8 -6.65 -24.22 -11.21
C PRO A 8 -6.77 -24.97 -12.56
N SER A 9 -6.86 -24.24 -13.68
CA SER A 9 -6.77 -24.76 -15.05
C SER A 9 -5.54 -25.65 -15.31
N SER A 10 -4.33 -25.26 -14.89
CA SER A 10 -3.10 -26.04 -15.18
C SER A 10 -3.03 -27.39 -14.44
N SER A 11 -3.48 -27.41 -13.19
CA SER A 11 -3.65 -28.64 -12.37
C SER A 11 -4.69 -29.57 -12.97
N LEU A 12 -5.83 -29.01 -13.40
CA LEU A 12 -6.93 -29.75 -14.02
C LEU A 12 -6.54 -30.32 -15.40
N HIS A 13 -5.75 -29.59 -16.21
CA HIS A 13 -5.26 -30.08 -17.50
C HIS A 13 -4.29 -31.27 -17.35
N THR A 14 -3.39 -31.21 -16.37
CA THR A 14 -2.43 -32.31 -16.11
C THR A 14 -3.14 -33.55 -15.58
N LYS A 15 -4.09 -33.38 -14.64
CA LYS A 15 -4.89 -34.49 -14.10
C LYS A 15 -5.86 -35.10 -15.11
N LYS A 16 -6.47 -34.30 -16.00
CA LYS A 16 -7.25 -34.81 -17.14
C LYS A 16 -6.40 -35.62 -18.12
N ARG A 17 -5.09 -35.33 -18.22
CA ARG A 17 -4.16 -36.12 -19.04
C ARG A 17 -3.86 -37.48 -18.39
N ASN A 18 -3.71 -37.54 -17.07
CA ASN A 18 -3.46 -38.79 -16.34
C ASN A 18 -4.74 -39.65 -16.22
N ALA A 19 -5.91 -39.04 -16.06
CA ALA A 19 -7.22 -39.74 -16.14
C ALA A 19 -7.53 -40.33 -17.52
N LYS A 20 -6.88 -39.84 -18.59
CA LYS A 20 -6.92 -40.47 -19.92
C LYS A 20 -5.97 -41.67 -20.06
N ARG A 21 -4.99 -41.82 -19.16
CA ARG A 21 -3.99 -42.89 -19.17
C ARG A 21 -4.42 -44.09 -18.31
N ASP A 22 -5.16 -43.84 -17.23
CA ASP A 22 -5.75 -44.86 -16.37
C ASP A 22 -7.23 -44.51 -16.08
N PRO A 23 -8.19 -45.33 -16.53
CA PRO A 23 -9.61 -45.09 -16.31
C PRO A 23 -10.03 -45.14 -14.82
N ASN A 24 -9.22 -45.72 -13.93
CA ASN A 24 -9.47 -45.75 -12.49
C ASN A 24 -8.87 -44.55 -11.73
N PHE A 25 -8.12 -43.67 -12.39
CA PHE A 25 -7.50 -42.53 -11.73
C PHE A 25 -8.55 -41.48 -11.35
N THR A 26 -8.81 -41.37 -10.05
CA THR A 26 -9.68 -40.34 -9.47
C THR A 26 -8.86 -39.22 -8.87
N TYR A 27 -9.39 -38.00 -8.92
CA TYR A 27 -8.71 -36.86 -8.34
C TYR A 27 -9.69 -35.91 -7.68
N GLU A 28 -9.15 -35.14 -6.75
CA GLU A 28 -9.84 -34.05 -6.11
C GLU A 28 -8.92 -32.82 -6.07
N VAL A 29 -9.52 -31.64 -6.18
CA VAL A 29 -8.87 -30.34 -5.98
C VAL A 29 -9.67 -29.58 -4.94
N ILE A 30 -9.03 -29.26 -3.81
CA ILE A 30 -9.62 -28.42 -2.78
C ILE A 30 -8.95 -27.06 -2.83
N ILE A 31 -9.73 -26.03 -3.11
CA ILE A 31 -9.30 -24.64 -3.03
C ILE A 31 -9.64 -24.16 -1.62
N VAL A 32 -8.62 -23.90 -0.81
CA VAL A 32 -8.83 -23.34 0.54
C VAL A 32 -8.64 -21.83 0.51
N ASP A 33 -9.70 -21.09 0.79
CA ASP A 33 -9.64 -19.66 0.99
C ASP A 33 -9.54 -19.32 2.49
N ASP A 34 -8.41 -18.71 2.88
CA ASP A 34 -8.11 -18.29 4.26
C ASP A 34 -8.80 -16.96 4.64
N GLY A 35 -10.09 -16.84 4.29
CA GLY A 35 -10.90 -15.66 4.55
C GLY A 35 -10.53 -14.45 3.71
N SER A 36 -10.30 -14.64 2.40
CA SER A 36 -10.00 -13.54 1.48
C SER A 36 -11.17 -12.57 1.37
N ARG A 37 -10.85 -11.29 1.18
CA ARG A 37 -11.85 -10.20 1.02
C ARG A 37 -12.14 -9.87 -0.44
N ASP A 38 -11.56 -10.61 -1.37
CA ASP A 38 -11.71 -10.40 -2.80
C ASP A 38 -12.61 -11.49 -3.41
N ARG A 39 -12.53 -11.68 -4.73
CA ARG A 39 -13.39 -12.62 -5.47
C ARG A 39 -12.85 -14.06 -5.48
N THR A 40 -11.90 -14.41 -4.63
CA THR A 40 -11.27 -15.74 -4.64
C THR A 40 -12.29 -16.86 -4.45
N THR A 41 -13.16 -16.77 -3.44
CA THR A 41 -14.22 -17.76 -3.21
C THR A 41 -15.19 -17.87 -4.38
N SER A 42 -15.66 -16.75 -4.92
CA SER A 42 -16.63 -16.76 -6.02
C SER A 42 -16.04 -17.33 -7.30
N VAL A 43 -14.77 -17.03 -7.60
CA VAL A 43 -14.05 -17.66 -8.72
C VAL A 43 -13.88 -19.16 -8.48
N GLY A 44 -13.45 -19.58 -7.29
CA GLY A 44 -13.33 -21.00 -6.94
C GLY A 44 -14.66 -21.75 -7.11
N LEU A 45 -15.78 -21.15 -6.70
CA LEU A 45 -17.11 -21.75 -6.84
C LEU A 45 -17.51 -21.91 -8.31
N GLN A 46 -17.14 -20.97 -9.20
CA GLN A 46 -17.34 -21.14 -10.64
C GLN A 46 -16.60 -22.36 -11.20
N TYR A 47 -15.37 -22.62 -10.73
CA TYR A 47 -14.64 -23.84 -11.10
C TYR A 47 -15.31 -25.10 -10.55
N SER A 48 -15.84 -25.05 -9.32
CA SER A 48 -16.62 -26.16 -8.75
C SER A 48 -17.86 -26.48 -9.59
N LEU A 49 -18.61 -25.46 -10.02
CA LEU A 49 -19.75 -25.63 -10.92
C LEU A 49 -19.35 -26.17 -12.29
N LYS A 50 -18.23 -25.70 -12.85
CA LYS A 50 -17.77 -26.10 -14.19
C LYS A 50 -17.24 -27.53 -14.26
N TYR A 51 -16.57 -28.01 -13.21
CA TYR A 51 -15.88 -29.31 -13.21
C TYR A 51 -16.53 -30.37 -12.31
N GLY A 52 -17.63 -30.02 -11.65
CA GLY A 52 -18.35 -30.87 -10.71
C GLY A 52 -17.82 -30.76 -9.29
N THR A 53 -18.72 -30.80 -8.32
CA THR A 53 -18.43 -30.72 -6.88
C THR A 53 -17.61 -31.90 -6.36
N GLU A 54 -17.60 -33.02 -7.07
CA GLU A 54 -16.75 -34.17 -6.72
C GLU A 54 -15.27 -33.95 -7.02
N ASN A 55 -14.96 -33.21 -8.08
CA ASN A 55 -13.60 -32.99 -8.54
C ASN A 55 -13.00 -31.70 -7.99
N VAL A 56 -13.82 -30.67 -7.79
CA VAL A 56 -13.36 -29.34 -7.34
C VAL A 56 -14.25 -28.86 -6.21
N ARG A 57 -13.65 -28.67 -5.02
CA ARG A 57 -14.31 -28.13 -3.83
C ARG A 57 -13.65 -26.85 -3.37
N VAL A 58 -14.43 -26.00 -2.72
CA VAL A 58 -13.94 -24.74 -2.14
C VAL A 58 -14.23 -24.76 -0.65
N LEU A 59 -13.19 -24.57 0.16
CA LEU A 59 -13.30 -24.42 1.61
C LEU A 59 -12.97 -22.98 1.97
N THR A 60 -13.96 -22.21 2.40
CA THR A 60 -13.76 -20.82 2.86
C THR A 60 -13.74 -20.77 4.37
N LEU A 61 -12.64 -20.31 4.94
CA LEU A 61 -12.51 -20.11 6.38
C LEU A 61 -13.19 -18.80 6.80
N ALA A 62 -14.00 -18.86 7.86
CA ALA A 62 -14.73 -17.69 8.38
C ALA A 62 -13.79 -16.55 8.84
N LYS A 63 -12.57 -16.90 9.27
CA LYS A 63 -11.52 -15.97 9.66
C LYS A 63 -10.18 -16.44 9.10
N ASN A 64 -9.30 -15.48 8.82
CA ASN A 64 -7.92 -15.75 8.45
C ASN A 64 -7.19 -16.43 9.62
N ARG A 65 -6.70 -17.65 9.40
CA ARG A 65 -5.90 -18.44 10.36
C ARG A 65 -4.42 -18.46 9.99
N GLY A 66 -4.08 -18.06 8.77
CA GLY A 66 -2.74 -18.15 8.22
C GLY A 66 -2.58 -19.38 7.32
N LYS A 67 -1.44 -19.41 6.61
CA LYS A 67 -1.12 -20.47 5.62
C LYS A 67 -1.22 -21.86 6.23
N GLY A 68 -0.54 -22.13 7.35
CA GLY A 68 -0.61 -23.42 8.04
C GLY A 68 -2.03 -23.82 8.47
N GLY A 69 -2.84 -22.85 8.94
CA GLY A 69 -4.23 -23.09 9.30
C GLY A 69 -5.10 -23.47 8.10
N ALA A 70 -4.93 -22.79 6.97
CA ALA A 70 -5.61 -23.10 5.72
C ALA A 70 -5.20 -24.47 5.16
N VAL A 71 -3.89 -24.74 5.08
CA VAL A 71 -3.37 -26.02 4.60
C VAL A 71 -3.85 -27.16 5.49
N ARG A 72 -3.80 -27.02 6.82
CA ARG A 72 -4.32 -28.00 7.76
C ARG A 72 -5.78 -28.36 7.49
N MET A 73 -6.64 -27.35 7.34
CA MET A 73 -8.06 -27.59 7.05
C MET A 73 -8.26 -28.28 5.71
N GLY A 74 -7.50 -27.90 4.68
CA GLY A 74 -7.54 -28.54 3.36
C GLY A 74 -7.12 -30.01 3.41
N MET A 75 -5.99 -30.29 4.05
CA MET A 75 -5.42 -31.64 4.13
C MET A 75 -6.30 -32.60 4.94
N LEU A 76 -6.86 -32.14 6.06
CA LEU A 76 -7.79 -32.94 6.87
C LEU A 76 -9.16 -33.15 6.19
N SER A 77 -9.54 -32.27 5.26
CA SER A 77 -10.81 -32.39 4.52
C SER A 77 -10.69 -33.20 3.22
N ALA A 78 -9.47 -33.52 2.78
CA ALA A 78 -9.22 -34.22 1.51
C ALA A 78 -9.61 -35.70 1.58
N ARG A 79 -10.09 -36.25 0.45
CA ARG A 79 -10.58 -37.65 0.35
C ARG A 79 -9.61 -38.61 -0.35
N GLY A 80 -8.57 -38.10 -1.03
CA GLY A 80 -7.61 -38.92 -1.79
C GLY A 80 -6.66 -39.78 -0.95
N LYS A 81 -6.14 -40.89 -1.51
CA LYS A 81 -5.12 -41.75 -0.86
C LYS A 81 -3.77 -41.05 -0.68
N ARG A 82 -3.39 -40.25 -1.68
CA ARG A 82 -2.21 -39.37 -1.66
C ARG A 82 -2.69 -37.92 -1.69
N LEU A 83 -2.10 -37.08 -0.84
CA LEU A 83 -2.53 -35.71 -0.63
C LEU A 83 -1.38 -34.77 -1.00
N LEU A 84 -1.59 -33.96 -2.03
CA LEU A 84 -0.64 -32.94 -2.47
C LEU A 84 -1.06 -31.58 -1.92
N PHE A 85 -0.17 -30.94 -1.18
CA PHE A 85 -0.23 -29.52 -0.91
C PHE A 85 0.56 -28.75 -1.98
N ALA A 86 -0.07 -27.74 -2.59
CA ALA A 86 0.53 -26.86 -3.57
C ALA A 86 0.14 -25.39 -3.29
N ASP A 87 1.10 -24.47 -3.33
CA ASP A 87 0.84 -23.03 -3.25
C ASP A 87 -0.01 -22.55 -4.45
N ALA A 88 -0.93 -21.62 -4.18
CA ALA A 88 -1.92 -21.15 -5.15
C ALA A 88 -1.36 -20.13 -6.17
N ASP A 89 -0.09 -19.72 -6.03
CA ASP A 89 0.57 -18.79 -6.95
C ASP A 89 0.90 -19.44 -8.30
N GLY A 90 1.06 -20.77 -8.34
CA GLY A 90 1.46 -21.51 -9.53
C GLY A 90 2.97 -21.41 -9.80
N ALA A 91 3.77 -21.09 -8.78
CA ALA A 91 5.22 -20.99 -8.89
C ALA A 91 5.87 -22.36 -9.15
N THR A 92 5.26 -23.44 -8.65
CA THR A 92 5.62 -24.83 -8.98
C THR A 92 4.74 -25.38 -10.09
N LYS A 93 5.34 -26.20 -10.97
CA LYS A 93 4.62 -26.83 -12.08
C LYS A 93 4.05 -28.19 -11.65
N PHE A 94 2.75 -28.38 -11.82
CA PHE A 94 2.08 -29.67 -11.56
C PHE A 94 2.62 -30.84 -12.38
N SER A 95 3.34 -30.60 -13.47
CA SER A 95 4.04 -31.64 -14.23
C SER A 95 5.16 -32.32 -13.45
N ASP A 96 5.63 -31.73 -12.35
CA ASP A 96 6.61 -32.37 -11.46
C ASP A 96 5.94 -33.28 -10.41
N LEU A 97 4.61 -33.39 -10.39
CA LEU A 97 3.89 -34.32 -9.52
C LEU A 97 4.33 -35.78 -9.75
N ASP A 98 4.53 -36.17 -11.01
CA ASP A 98 4.95 -37.53 -11.37
C ASP A 98 6.26 -37.90 -10.64
N LYS A 99 7.22 -36.96 -10.54
CA LYS A 99 8.48 -37.15 -9.80
C LYS A 99 8.28 -37.37 -8.30
N LEU A 100 7.29 -36.72 -7.71
CA LEU A 100 6.96 -36.90 -6.28
C LEU A 100 6.24 -38.23 -6.07
N GLU A 101 5.42 -38.66 -7.04
CA GLU A 101 4.68 -39.92 -6.98
C GLU A 101 5.54 -41.16 -7.20
N ASP A 102 6.65 -41.03 -7.94
CA ASP A 102 7.67 -42.06 -8.14
C ASP A 102 8.44 -42.41 -6.85
N SER A 103 8.44 -41.50 -5.87
CA SER A 103 9.02 -41.77 -4.55
C SER A 103 8.12 -42.72 -3.75
N THR A 104 8.73 -43.74 -3.15
CA THR A 104 8.07 -44.70 -2.25
C THR A 104 7.85 -44.16 -0.84
N ASN A 105 8.41 -42.98 -0.53
CA ASN A 105 8.37 -42.37 0.79
C ASN A 105 6.98 -41.83 1.14
N VAL A 106 6.71 -41.79 2.44
CA VAL A 106 5.41 -41.42 3.01
C VAL A 106 5.22 -39.90 2.98
N VAL A 107 6.32 -39.15 3.11
CA VAL A 107 6.36 -37.70 2.98
C VAL A 107 7.38 -37.34 1.90
N VAL A 108 6.96 -36.60 0.89
CA VAL A 108 7.83 -36.17 -0.22
C VAL A 108 7.77 -34.66 -0.35
N VAL A 109 8.92 -34.01 -0.24
CA VAL A 109 9.07 -32.56 -0.25
C VAL A 109 9.70 -32.13 -1.56
N GLY A 110 9.05 -31.25 -2.29
CA GLY A 110 9.66 -30.57 -3.43
C GLY A 110 10.80 -29.67 -2.95
N SER A 111 11.87 -29.55 -3.74
CA SER A 111 13.04 -28.75 -3.38
C SER A 111 13.46 -27.80 -4.47
N ARG A 112 13.76 -26.56 -4.05
CA ARG A 112 14.36 -25.50 -4.86
C ARG A 112 15.84 -25.31 -4.56
N ALA A 113 16.45 -26.12 -3.69
CA ALA A 113 17.86 -25.96 -3.28
C ALA A 113 18.83 -25.97 -4.49
N HIS A 114 18.50 -26.71 -5.55
CA HIS A 114 19.28 -26.71 -6.79
C HIS A 114 19.26 -25.38 -7.56
N LEU A 115 18.24 -24.53 -7.36
CA LEU A 115 18.09 -23.20 -8.00
C LEU A 115 18.68 -22.08 -7.13
N GLU A 116 19.11 -22.38 -5.90
CA GLU A 116 19.60 -21.40 -4.95
C GLU A 116 20.87 -20.72 -5.47
N LYS A 117 21.76 -21.47 -6.14
CA LYS A 117 23.01 -20.97 -6.73
C LYS A 117 22.78 -19.88 -7.78
N ASP A 118 21.79 -20.09 -8.66
CA ASP A 118 21.44 -19.12 -9.70
C ASP A 118 20.73 -17.89 -9.09
N SER A 119 19.97 -18.10 -8.01
CA SER A 119 19.21 -17.05 -7.32
C SER A 119 20.08 -16.12 -6.45
N ILE A 120 21.24 -16.59 -5.96
CA ILE A 120 22.14 -15.80 -5.11
C ILE A 120 22.83 -14.68 -5.90
N ALA A 121 23.09 -14.89 -7.20
CA ALA A 121 23.78 -13.95 -8.06
C ALA A 121 23.00 -12.63 -8.30
N GLU A 122 21.68 -12.66 -8.16
CA GLU A 122 20.80 -11.51 -8.44
C GLU A 122 20.24 -10.80 -7.20
N ARG A 123 20.53 -11.29 -5.98
CA ARG A 123 19.88 -10.84 -4.73
C ARG A 123 20.78 -9.95 -3.85
N SER A 124 20.14 -9.02 -3.14
CA SER A 124 20.80 -8.18 -2.12
C SER A 124 21.46 -9.01 -1.02
N ILE A 125 22.71 -8.67 -0.68
CA ILE A 125 23.55 -9.32 0.34
C ILE A 125 22.80 -9.51 1.68
N PHE A 126 22.00 -8.53 2.10
CA PHE A 126 21.25 -8.58 3.35
C PHE A 126 20.21 -9.72 3.36
N ARG A 127 19.51 -9.94 2.23
CA ARG A 127 18.51 -11.00 2.11
C ARG A 127 19.18 -12.38 2.10
N THR A 128 20.35 -12.49 1.49
CA THR A 128 21.16 -13.71 1.49
C THR A 128 21.64 -14.07 2.90
N LEU A 129 22.07 -13.08 3.69
CA LEU A 129 22.46 -13.29 5.09
C LEU A 129 21.28 -13.78 5.95
N LEU A 130 20.11 -13.15 5.82
CA LEU A 130 18.90 -13.56 6.56
C LEU A 130 18.45 -14.98 6.19
N MET A 131 18.54 -15.34 4.90
CA MET A 131 18.25 -16.69 4.42
C MET A 131 19.18 -17.71 5.07
N TYR A 132 20.50 -17.54 4.98
CA TYR A 132 21.47 -18.45 5.61
C TYR A 132 21.29 -18.54 7.13
N GLY A 133 21.05 -17.41 7.80
CA GLY A 133 20.75 -17.38 9.23
C GLY A 133 19.50 -18.18 9.58
N PHE A 134 18.45 -18.11 8.75
CA PHE A 134 17.24 -18.89 8.96
C PHE A 134 17.46 -20.39 8.72
N HIS A 135 18.17 -20.78 7.65
CA HIS A 135 18.54 -22.18 7.43
C HIS A 135 19.36 -22.75 8.60
N PHE A 136 20.28 -21.95 9.15
CA PHE A 136 21.03 -22.32 10.35
C PHE A 136 20.12 -22.53 11.56
N LEU A 137 19.15 -21.64 11.82
CA LEU A 137 18.19 -21.80 12.92
C LEU A 137 17.31 -23.03 12.75
N VAL A 138 16.83 -23.31 11.53
CA VAL A 138 16.04 -24.51 11.24
C VAL A 138 16.87 -25.77 11.50
N TRP A 139 18.10 -25.82 11.00
CA TRP A 139 19.01 -26.94 11.21
C TRP A 139 19.36 -27.15 12.68
N LEU A 140 19.56 -26.06 13.43
CA LEU A 140 19.92 -26.10 14.85
C LEU A 140 18.78 -26.64 15.71
N PHE A 141 17.56 -26.09 15.52
CA PHE A 141 16.45 -26.29 16.44
C PHE A 141 15.40 -27.31 15.99
N THR A 142 15.31 -27.65 14.70
CA THR A 142 14.14 -28.40 14.20
C THR A 142 14.55 -29.58 13.32
N VAL A 143 14.65 -29.38 12.00
CA VAL A 143 14.70 -30.45 11.01
C VAL A 143 16.12 -30.64 10.52
N ARG A 144 16.59 -31.89 10.47
CA ARG A 144 17.91 -32.25 9.93
C ARG A 144 17.78 -33.03 8.63
N GLY A 145 18.63 -32.79 7.64
CA GLY A 145 18.68 -33.58 6.41
C GLY A 145 17.63 -33.25 5.34
N VAL A 146 16.91 -32.13 5.46
CA VAL A 146 16.07 -31.56 4.39
C VAL A 146 16.60 -30.17 4.06
N ALA A 147 17.01 -29.94 2.82
CA ALA A 147 17.62 -28.67 2.41
C ALA A 147 16.57 -27.56 2.24
N ASP A 148 15.47 -27.83 1.52
CA ASP A 148 14.36 -26.88 1.35
C ASP A 148 13.12 -27.30 2.15
N THR A 149 13.04 -26.81 3.39
CA THR A 149 11.90 -27.11 4.28
C THR A 149 10.63 -26.35 3.91
N GLN A 150 10.71 -25.27 3.13
CA GLN A 150 9.63 -24.30 2.91
C GLN A 150 9.04 -24.32 1.50
N CYS A 151 9.37 -25.34 0.72
CA CYS A 151 8.75 -25.48 -0.58
C CYS A 151 7.27 -25.79 -0.43
N GLY A 152 6.41 -24.95 -1.02
CA GLY A 152 4.96 -25.12 -1.04
C GLY A 152 4.48 -26.20 -2.01
N PHE A 153 5.21 -27.29 -2.15
CA PHE A 153 4.87 -28.43 -3.01
C PHE A 153 5.27 -29.72 -2.32
N LYS A 154 4.34 -30.33 -1.57
CA LYS A 154 4.62 -31.47 -0.68
C LYS A 154 3.53 -32.53 -0.83
N LEU A 155 3.94 -33.79 -1.02
CA LEU A 155 3.06 -34.95 -1.16
C LEU A 155 3.11 -35.79 0.11
N PHE A 156 1.94 -36.19 0.60
CA PHE A 156 1.78 -36.99 1.82
C PHE A 156 0.92 -38.21 1.56
N SER A 157 1.21 -39.32 2.23
CA SER A 157 0.21 -40.39 2.39
C SER A 157 -0.95 -39.90 3.27
N ARG A 158 -2.14 -40.50 3.11
CA ARG A 158 -3.30 -40.23 3.97
C ARG A 158 -3.02 -40.43 5.46
N GLU A 159 -2.33 -41.50 5.78
CA GLU A 159 -1.96 -41.83 7.16
C GLU A 159 -1.06 -40.75 7.76
N ALA A 160 0.05 -40.42 7.10
CA ALA A 160 0.94 -39.37 7.58
C ALA A 160 0.26 -38.02 7.63
N ALA A 161 -0.53 -37.64 6.61
CA ALA A 161 -1.28 -36.39 6.64
C ALA A 161 -2.19 -36.30 7.88
N THR A 162 -2.84 -37.39 8.26
CA THR A 162 -3.75 -37.40 9.42
C THR A 162 -2.98 -37.16 10.72
N HIS A 163 -1.86 -37.87 10.95
CA HIS A 163 -1.03 -37.68 12.15
C HIS A 163 -0.36 -36.31 12.20
N LEU A 164 0.19 -35.86 11.06
CA LEU A 164 0.96 -34.62 10.95
C LEU A 164 0.07 -33.39 11.09
N PHE A 165 -1.02 -33.30 10.32
CA PHE A 165 -1.88 -32.11 10.33
C PHE A 165 -2.81 -32.05 11.54
N THR A 166 -3.10 -33.17 12.21
CA THR A 166 -3.83 -33.14 13.51
C THR A 166 -2.96 -32.56 14.61
N SER A 167 -1.67 -32.92 14.61
CA SER A 167 -0.65 -32.49 15.59
C SER A 167 -0.03 -31.12 15.30
N LEU A 168 -0.40 -30.47 14.20
CA LEU A 168 0.12 -29.16 13.81
C LEU A 168 -0.41 -28.05 14.73
N HIS A 169 0.48 -27.19 15.26
CA HIS A 169 0.12 -26.08 16.14
C HIS A 169 0.28 -24.71 15.50
N VAL A 170 1.32 -24.56 14.66
CA VAL A 170 1.63 -23.31 14.00
C VAL A 170 0.71 -23.13 12.80
N GLU A 171 -0.18 -22.16 12.88
CA GLU A 171 -1.14 -21.87 11.80
C GLU A 171 -0.59 -20.89 10.75
N ARG A 172 0.62 -20.34 10.95
CA ARG A 172 1.22 -19.30 10.08
C ARG A 172 2.34 -19.85 9.20
N TRP A 173 3.40 -19.09 8.97
CA TRP A 173 4.44 -19.39 7.97
C TRP A 173 5.39 -20.53 8.37
N ALA A 174 5.67 -20.72 9.66
CA ALA A 174 6.60 -21.75 10.13
C ALA A 174 6.00 -23.16 10.20
N PHE A 175 4.74 -23.35 9.78
CA PHE A 175 4.07 -24.66 9.77
C PHE A 175 4.80 -25.69 8.91
N ASP A 176 5.42 -25.23 7.82
CA ASP A 176 6.20 -26.06 6.89
C ASP A 176 7.39 -26.73 7.57
N VAL A 177 7.95 -26.09 8.60
CA VAL A 177 9.05 -26.63 9.40
C VAL A 177 8.52 -27.52 10.51
N GLU A 178 7.47 -27.10 11.21
CA GLU A 178 6.85 -27.92 12.27
C GLU A 178 6.39 -29.28 11.73
N ILE A 179 5.77 -29.31 10.55
CA ILE A 179 5.27 -30.56 10.00
C ILE A 179 6.38 -31.56 9.67
N LEU A 180 7.53 -31.07 9.20
CA LEU A 180 8.69 -31.90 8.93
C LEU A 180 9.37 -32.34 10.22
N TYR A 181 9.36 -31.50 11.25
CA TYR A 181 9.83 -31.85 12.59
C TYR A 181 9.01 -33.01 13.17
N ILE A 182 7.67 -32.90 13.14
CA ILE A 182 6.77 -33.97 13.61
C ILE A 182 6.98 -35.25 12.78
N ALA A 183 7.16 -35.12 11.46
CA ALA A 183 7.43 -36.29 10.60
C ALA A 183 8.72 -37.01 10.99
N GLN A 184 9.80 -36.28 11.32
CA GLN A 184 11.04 -36.87 11.83
C GLN A 184 10.87 -37.49 13.21
N ALA A 185 10.15 -36.82 14.11
CA ALA A 185 9.87 -37.34 15.44
C ALA A 185 9.05 -38.65 15.40
N LEU A 186 8.09 -38.75 14.48
CA LEU A 186 7.31 -39.96 14.20
C LEU A 186 8.04 -40.99 13.33
N LYS A 187 9.30 -40.72 12.95
CA LYS A 187 10.13 -41.58 12.09
C LYS A 187 9.49 -41.91 10.73
N PHE A 188 8.67 -41.01 10.20
CA PHE A 188 8.18 -41.17 8.84
C PHE A 188 9.32 -40.96 7.84
N PRO A 189 9.44 -41.82 6.80
CA PRO A 189 10.44 -41.64 5.78
C PRO A 189 10.11 -40.41 4.93
N ILE A 190 11.07 -39.49 4.86
CA ILE A 190 10.98 -38.22 4.13
C ILE A 190 11.94 -38.28 2.94
N ALA A 191 11.46 -37.96 1.74
CA ALA A 191 12.30 -37.72 0.58
C ALA A 191 12.22 -36.28 0.09
N GLU A 192 13.35 -35.79 -0.42
CA GLU A 192 13.47 -34.48 -1.05
C GLU A 192 13.65 -34.66 -2.57
N VAL A 193 12.79 -34.01 -3.36
CA VAL A 193 12.75 -34.16 -4.83
C VAL A 193 12.89 -32.80 -5.50
N ALA A 194 13.80 -32.66 -6.44
CA ALA A 194 13.99 -31.40 -7.17
C ALA A 194 12.78 -31.04 -8.07
N VAL A 195 12.23 -29.85 -7.88
CA VAL A 195 11.06 -29.34 -8.62
C VAL A 195 11.37 -28.04 -9.35
N ARG A 196 10.76 -27.83 -10.52
CA ARG A 196 10.91 -26.56 -11.25
C ARG A 196 10.09 -25.49 -10.55
N TRP A 197 10.74 -24.37 -10.31
CA TRP A 197 10.14 -23.21 -9.66
C TRP A 197 10.44 -21.94 -10.46
N THR A 198 9.43 -21.11 -10.65
CA THR A 198 9.56 -19.82 -11.35
C THR A 198 9.13 -18.68 -10.44
N GLU A 199 9.90 -17.60 -10.42
CA GLU A 199 9.54 -16.41 -9.66
C GLU A 199 8.32 -15.73 -10.27
N ILE A 200 7.31 -15.47 -9.44
CA ILE A 200 6.07 -14.82 -9.86
C ILE A 200 6.07 -13.38 -9.33
N GLU A 201 6.03 -12.42 -10.24
CA GLU A 201 6.00 -11.00 -9.92
C GLU A 201 4.72 -10.62 -9.15
N GLY A 202 4.88 -9.84 -8.07
CA GLY A 202 3.78 -9.40 -7.21
C GLY A 202 3.70 -10.08 -5.85
N SER A 203 4.69 -10.91 -5.50
CA SER A 203 4.93 -11.37 -4.13
C SER A 203 5.04 -10.16 -3.18
N LYS A 204 4.22 -10.15 -2.12
CA LYS A 204 4.27 -9.09 -1.11
C LYS A 204 5.63 -9.17 -0.41
N VAL A 205 6.40 -8.08 -0.47
CA VAL A 205 7.67 -7.94 0.25
C VAL A 205 7.45 -8.34 1.70
N VAL A 206 8.13 -9.41 2.13
CA VAL A 206 8.00 -9.97 3.47
C VAL A 206 8.60 -8.96 4.47
N PRO A 207 7.80 -8.34 5.35
CA PRO A 207 8.33 -7.38 6.31
C PRO A 207 9.34 -8.05 7.25
N VAL A 208 10.31 -7.29 7.76
CA VAL A 208 11.30 -7.78 8.76
C VAL A 208 10.60 -8.41 9.98
N TRP A 209 9.42 -7.90 10.35
CA TRP A 209 8.59 -8.45 11.42
C TRP A 209 8.22 -9.92 11.20
N THR A 210 7.95 -10.34 9.97
CA THR A 210 7.61 -11.75 9.67
C THR A 210 8.80 -12.68 9.90
N TRP A 211 10.03 -12.20 9.71
CA TRP A 211 11.24 -12.97 10.03
C TRP A 211 11.41 -13.17 11.54
N ILE A 212 11.14 -12.14 12.33
CA ILE A 212 11.18 -12.23 13.80
C ILE A 212 10.08 -13.17 14.31
N GLU A 213 8.86 -13.05 13.77
CA GLU A 213 7.76 -13.97 14.09
C GLU A 213 8.15 -15.43 13.79
N MET A 214 8.77 -15.68 12.64
CA MET A 214 9.24 -17.01 12.27
C MET A 214 10.35 -17.53 13.18
N GLY A 215 11.33 -16.71 13.56
CA GLY A 215 12.37 -17.09 14.51
C GLY A 215 11.80 -17.45 15.88
N ARG A 216 10.84 -16.66 16.38
CA ARG A 216 10.12 -16.96 17.61
C ARG A 216 9.33 -18.26 17.51
N ASP A 217 8.63 -18.48 16.40
CA ASP A 217 7.82 -19.68 16.19
C ASP A 217 8.73 -20.94 16.15
N LEU A 218 9.91 -20.88 15.53
CA LEU A 218 10.90 -21.97 15.58
C LEU A 218 11.36 -22.29 17.00
N PHE A 219 11.68 -21.25 17.78
CA PHE A 219 12.07 -21.43 19.18
C PHE A 219 10.94 -22.05 20.01
N LEU A 220 9.69 -21.62 19.80
CA LEU A 220 8.52 -22.17 20.48
C LEU A 220 8.23 -23.61 20.08
N ILE A 221 8.41 -23.97 18.80
CA ILE A 221 8.34 -25.36 18.34
C ILE A 221 9.37 -26.18 19.12
N TRP A 222 10.65 -25.80 19.05
CA TRP A 222 11.72 -26.52 19.74
C TRP A 222 11.47 -26.66 21.24
N LEU A 223 11.15 -25.57 21.93
CA LEU A 223 10.89 -25.55 23.37
C LEU A 223 9.73 -26.49 23.73
N ARG A 224 8.64 -26.43 22.97
CA ARG A 224 7.44 -27.22 23.24
C ARG A 224 7.68 -28.71 23.08
N TYR A 225 8.35 -29.12 22.01
CA TYR A 225 8.64 -30.52 21.79
C TYR A 225 9.75 -31.04 22.73
N LYS A 226 10.74 -30.20 23.10
CA LYS A 226 11.76 -30.56 24.10
C LYS A 226 11.20 -30.74 25.51
N ILE A 227 10.31 -29.85 25.95
CA ILE A 227 9.65 -29.98 27.25
C ILE A 227 8.65 -31.14 27.23
N GLY A 228 8.00 -31.39 26.09
CA GLY A 228 7.14 -32.56 25.87
C GLY A 228 7.89 -33.88 25.97
N GLU A 229 9.07 -33.99 25.33
CA GLU A 229 9.97 -35.16 25.42
C GLU A 229 10.44 -35.45 26.86
N SER A 230 10.52 -34.44 27.74
CA SER A 230 10.95 -34.64 29.13
C SER A 230 9.85 -35.21 30.04
N LYS A 231 8.64 -35.45 29.52
CA LYS A 231 7.52 -36.09 30.20
C LYS A 231 7.05 -37.33 29.44
N GLY A 232 7.82 -38.41 29.54
CA GLY A 232 7.29 -39.78 29.46
C GLY A 232 7.56 -40.57 28.17
N ASP A 233 8.23 -41.70 28.34
CA ASP A 233 8.20 -42.90 27.47
C ASP A 233 6.85 -43.64 27.56
N ASP A 234 5.73 -42.93 27.60
CA ASP A 234 4.40 -43.52 27.59
C ASP A 234 3.58 -42.92 26.45
N GLU A 235 2.90 -43.81 25.74
CA GLU A 235 1.93 -43.60 24.67
C GLU A 235 1.27 -42.20 24.72
N MET A 236 1.56 -41.37 23.71
CA MET A 236 1.02 -40.02 23.57
C MET A 236 -0.51 -40.07 23.46
N ASP A 237 -1.19 -39.94 24.58
CA ASP A 237 -2.65 -39.85 24.65
C ASP A 237 -3.11 -38.46 24.16
N PHE A 238 -3.72 -38.43 22.97
CA PHE A 238 -4.19 -37.22 22.30
C PHE A 238 -5.62 -36.82 22.68
N GLN A 239 -6.28 -37.54 23.60
CA GLN A 239 -7.72 -37.35 23.85
C GLN A 239 -8.07 -36.39 25.01
N HIS A 240 -7.11 -36.02 25.88
CA HIS A 240 -7.40 -35.14 27.03
C HIS A 240 -6.76 -33.76 26.92
N ARG A 241 -7.55 -32.76 26.48
CA ARG A 241 -7.14 -31.36 26.33
C ARG A 241 -7.68 -30.48 27.48
N PRO A 242 -6.83 -29.88 28.34
CA PRO A 242 -7.29 -28.95 29.37
C PRO A 242 -7.47 -27.55 28.78
N GLY A 243 -8.70 -27.03 28.81
CA GLY A 243 -9.03 -25.69 28.30
C GLY A 243 -10.46 -25.19 28.59
N GLY A 244 -11.25 -25.90 29.39
CA GLY A 244 -12.53 -25.40 29.89
C GLY A 244 -12.40 -24.94 31.32
N LYS A 245 -12.26 -23.62 31.55
CA LYS A 245 -12.64 -23.03 32.84
C LYS A 245 -13.90 -22.20 32.65
N THR A 246 -14.94 -22.68 33.31
CA THR A 246 -16.18 -21.98 33.63
C THR A 246 -15.88 -20.81 34.57
N GLY A 247 -16.52 -19.66 34.33
CA GLY A 247 -16.72 -18.64 35.36
C GLY A 247 -15.57 -17.67 35.65
N SER A 248 -15.13 -16.88 34.67
CA SER A 248 -14.59 -15.54 34.93
C SER A 248 -14.82 -14.68 33.68
N GLY A 249 -15.48 -13.53 33.82
CA GLY A 249 -15.74 -12.62 32.70
C GLY A 249 -14.48 -12.39 31.87
N GLY A 250 -14.54 -12.79 30.59
CA GLY A 250 -13.37 -12.86 29.73
C GLY A 250 -12.73 -11.49 29.48
N VAL A 251 -11.40 -11.45 29.53
CA VAL A 251 -10.63 -10.40 28.85
C VAL A 251 -10.98 -10.50 27.36
N ALA A 252 -11.41 -9.39 26.75
CA ALA A 252 -11.88 -9.36 25.37
C ALA A 252 -10.95 -10.16 24.46
N SER A 253 -11.50 -11.13 23.73
CA SER A 253 -10.74 -11.92 22.78
C SER A 253 -10.04 -10.98 21.79
N TRP A 254 -8.87 -11.36 21.26
CA TRP A 254 -8.18 -10.54 20.25
C TRP A 254 -9.08 -10.21 19.04
N SER A 255 -10.07 -11.07 18.74
CA SER A 255 -11.14 -10.82 17.77
C SER A 255 -12.10 -9.70 18.18
N GLU A 256 -12.53 -9.66 19.45
CA GLU A 256 -13.38 -8.59 19.98
C GLU A 256 -12.62 -7.28 20.09
N SER A 257 -11.37 -7.29 20.56
CA SER A 257 -10.53 -6.08 20.58
C SER A 257 -10.27 -5.53 19.18
N ASN A 258 -10.11 -6.39 18.16
CA ASN A 258 -9.96 -5.95 16.78
C ASN A 258 -11.28 -5.55 16.11
N ARG A 259 -12.42 -6.08 16.58
CA ARG A 259 -13.74 -5.61 16.15
C ARG A 259 -13.99 -4.23 16.74
N ASP A 260 -13.77 -4.06 18.04
CA ASP A 260 -13.87 -2.80 18.77
C ASP A 260 -12.89 -1.76 18.22
N ARG A 261 -11.63 -2.14 17.92
CA ARG A 261 -10.66 -1.24 17.27
C ARG A 261 -11.13 -0.80 15.88
N ARG A 262 -11.70 -1.69 15.07
CA ARG A 262 -12.23 -1.34 13.74
C ARG A 262 -13.46 -0.45 13.84
N GLU A 263 -14.32 -0.70 14.81
CA GLU A 263 -15.52 0.07 15.09
C GLU A 263 -15.18 1.47 15.61
N ARG A 264 -14.22 1.58 16.54
CA ARG A 264 -13.64 2.86 16.98
C ARG A 264 -12.95 3.60 15.85
N LEU A 265 -12.14 2.94 15.01
CA LEU A 265 -11.52 3.59 13.85
C LEU A 265 -12.59 4.10 12.86
N ARG A 266 -13.71 3.39 12.72
CA ARG A 266 -14.84 3.83 11.91
C ARG A 266 -15.55 5.04 12.52
N GLN A 267 -15.75 5.05 13.84
CA GLN A 267 -16.33 6.18 14.57
C GLN A 267 -15.43 7.42 14.50
N LEU A 268 -14.13 7.26 14.74
CA LEU A 268 -13.14 8.34 14.60
C LEU A 268 -13.08 8.86 13.16
N ALA A 269 -13.22 7.99 12.15
CA ALA A 269 -13.29 8.41 10.75
C ALA A 269 -14.58 9.18 10.43
N LEU A 270 -15.72 8.81 11.03
CA LEU A 270 -16.97 9.57 10.94
C LEU A 270 -16.85 10.95 11.62
N GLU A 271 -16.09 11.05 12.72
CA GLU A 271 -15.86 12.32 13.43
C GLU A 271 -14.84 13.23 12.72
N THR A 272 -13.85 12.67 12.03
CA THR A 272 -12.73 13.43 11.44
C THR A 272 -12.91 13.76 9.95
N ILE A 273 -13.75 13.01 9.23
CA ILE A 273 -13.95 13.20 7.80
C ILE A 273 -15.30 13.88 7.56
N ASP A 274 -15.23 15.18 7.30
CA ASP A 274 -16.37 15.94 6.77
C ASP A 274 -16.66 15.48 5.32
N LEU A 275 -17.71 14.67 5.18
CA LEU A 275 -18.17 14.10 3.91
C LEU A 275 -18.46 15.16 2.84
N GLN A 276 -18.80 16.39 3.24
CA GLN A 276 -19.07 17.47 2.29
C GLN A 276 -17.80 17.97 1.59
N LYS A 277 -16.62 17.70 2.16
CA LYS A 277 -15.33 18.07 1.55
C LYS A 277 -14.83 17.05 0.53
N ASP A 278 -15.44 15.87 0.45
CA ASP A 278 -15.09 14.87 -0.55
C ASP A 278 -15.69 15.26 -1.92
N PRO A 279 -14.88 15.61 -2.94
CA PRO A 279 -15.38 16.05 -4.24
C PRO A 279 -16.16 14.96 -5.00
N TYR A 280 -15.99 13.70 -4.61
CA TYR A 280 -16.64 12.55 -5.24
C TYR A 280 -17.94 12.13 -4.54
N PHE A 281 -18.24 12.70 -3.39
CA PHE A 281 -19.46 12.46 -2.64
C PHE A 281 -20.67 13.14 -3.30
N MET A 282 -21.81 12.45 -3.28
CA MET A 282 -23.12 12.98 -3.69
C MET A 282 -24.23 12.31 -2.89
N LYS A 283 -25.29 13.06 -2.57
CA LYS A 283 -26.57 12.51 -2.14
C LYS A 283 -27.53 12.57 -3.33
N ASN A 284 -28.11 11.43 -3.69
CA ASN A 284 -29.08 11.36 -4.77
C ASN A 284 -30.44 11.90 -4.31
N HIS A 285 -31.34 12.18 -5.25
CA HIS A 285 -32.69 12.68 -4.95
C HIS A 285 -33.53 11.73 -4.07
N LEU A 286 -33.15 10.46 -3.97
CA LEU A 286 -33.76 9.44 -3.11
C LEU A 286 -33.12 9.36 -1.71
N GLY A 287 -32.18 10.26 -1.38
CA GLY A 287 -31.48 10.25 -0.09
C GLY A 287 -30.41 9.16 0.07
N SER A 288 -30.15 8.37 -0.98
CA SER A 288 -29.04 7.40 -1.03
C SER A 288 -27.70 8.10 -1.30
N TYR A 289 -26.61 7.51 -0.81
CA TYR A 289 -25.26 8.06 -0.94
C TYR A 289 -24.56 7.50 -2.17
N GLU A 290 -23.98 8.33 -3.02
CA GLU A 290 -23.31 7.91 -4.25
C GLU A 290 -21.85 8.38 -4.30
N CYS A 291 -20.97 7.50 -4.80
CA CYS A 291 -19.61 7.85 -5.17
C CYS A 291 -19.50 8.11 -6.68
N LYS A 292 -19.39 9.38 -7.11
CA LYS A 292 -19.23 9.78 -8.51
C LYS A 292 -18.00 9.19 -9.19
N LEU A 293 -16.94 8.89 -8.44
CA LEU A 293 -15.71 8.29 -8.96
C LEU A 293 -15.88 6.82 -9.33
N CYS A 294 -16.72 6.09 -8.58
CA CYS A 294 -16.89 4.65 -8.72
C CYS A 294 -18.25 4.25 -9.29
N LEU A 295 -19.19 5.19 -9.39
CA LEU A 295 -20.59 4.99 -9.74
C LEU A 295 -21.21 3.89 -8.87
N THR A 296 -21.02 4.00 -7.55
CA THR A 296 -21.53 3.06 -6.57
C THR A 296 -22.48 3.73 -5.60
N LEU A 297 -23.60 3.07 -5.33
CA LEU A 297 -24.61 3.46 -4.37
C LEU A 297 -24.31 2.84 -3.00
N HIS A 298 -24.59 3.60 -1.94
CA HIS A 298 -24.35 3.25 -0.55
C HIS A 298 -25.58 3.61 0.28
N ASN A 299 -25.98 2.70 1.15
CA ASN A 299 -27.21 2.84 1.94
C ASN A 299 -27.04 3.77 3.14
N ASN A 300 -25.81 3.96 3.62
CA ASN A 300 -25.49 4.82 4.76
C ASN A 300 -24.10 5.46 4.62
N GLU A 301 -23.85 6.54 5.37
CA GLU A 301 -22.58 7.29 5.38
C GLU A 301 -21.40 6.39 5.73
N GLY A 302 -21.58 5.48 6.69
CA GLY A 302 -20.55 4.51 7.06
C GLY A 302 -20.18 3.52 5.95
N SER A 303 -21.10 3.17 5.05
CA SER A 303 -20.85 2.31 3.88
C SER A 303 -20.08 3.09 2.81
N TYR A 304 -20.42 4.37 2.62
CA TYR A 304 -19.67 5.26 1.73
C TYR A 304 -18.22 5.43 2.21
N LEU A 305 -17.99 5.73 3.49
CA LEU A 305 -16.63 5.88 4.04
C LEU A 305 -15.81 4.58 3.98
N ALA A 306 -16.43 3.43 4.21
CA ALA A 306 -15.75 2.15 4.04
C ALA A 306 -15.37 1.89 2.56
N HIS A 307 -16.19 2.38 1.62
CA HIS A 307 -15.92 2.31 0.20
C HIS A 307 -14.75 3.21 -0.24
N THR A 308 -14.64 4.45 0.28
CA THR A 308 -13.54 5.36 -0.08
C THR A 308 -12.17 4.81 0.31
N GLN A 309 -12.09 4.09 1.43
CA GLN A 309 -10.89 3.37 1.87
C GLN A 309 -10.66 2.04 1.12
N GLY A 310 -11.62 1.60 0.29
CA GLY A 310 -11.56 0.35 -0.45
C GLY A 310 -10.61 0.42 -1.66
N LYS A 311 -10.01 -0.73 -2.01
CA LYS A 311 -9.08 -0.87 -3.15
C LYS A 311 -9.67 -0.39 -4.48
N LYS A 312 -10.98 -0.58 -4.71
CA LYS A 312 -11.67 -0.15 -5.94
C LYS A 312 -11.65 1.38 -6.07
N HIS A 313 -12.00 2.09 -5.01
CA HIS A 313 -12.00 3.55 -4.99
C HIS A 313 -10.60 4.11 -5.16
N GLN A 314 -9.63 3.59 -4.42
CA GLN A 314 -8.22 4.00 -4.52
C GLN A 314 -7.62 3.76 -5.92
N ALA A 315 -7.93 2.62 -6.55
CA ALA A 315 -7.49 2.32 -7.91
C ALA A 315 -8.14 3.23 -8.97
N ASN A 316 -9.41 3.61 -8.78
CA ASN A 316 -10.08 4.55 -9.68
C ASN A 316 -9.55 5.98 -9.49
N LEU A 317 -9.22 6.37 -8.25
CA LEU A 317 -8.60 7.65 -7.95
C LEU A 317 -7.23 7.77 -8.63
N ALA A 318 -6.39 6.73 -8.51
CA ALA A 318 -5.10 6.68 -9.19
C ALA A 318 -5.24 6.72 -10.72
N ARG A 319 -6.23 6.02 -11.29
CA ARG A 319 -6.50 6.05 -12.73
C ARG A 319 -6.97 7.42 -13.21
N ARG A 320 -7.83 8.10 -12.45
CA ARG A 320 -8.26 9.46 -12.78
C ARG A 320 -7.10 10.45 -12.69
N ALA A 321 -6.28 10.38 -11.63
CA ALA A 321 -5.08 11.21 -11.50
C ALA A 321 -4.11 10.99 -12.68
N ALA A 322 -3.91 9.74 -13.12
CA ALA A 322 -3.07 9.43 -14.28
C ALA A 322 -3.67 9.95 -15.59
N LYS A 323 -5.01 9.97 -15.73
CA LYS A 323 -5.69 10.53 -16.90
C LYS A 323 -5.60 12.06 -16.91
N GLU A 324 -5.86 12.72 -15.78
CA GLU A 324 -5.71 14.17 -15.63
C GLU A 324 -4.27 14.61 -15.87
N ALA A 325 -3.27 13.82 -15.47
CA ALA A 325 -1.85 14.05 -15.78
C ALA A 325 -1.51 13.89 -17.28
N LYS A 326 -2.30 13.14 -18.04
CA LYS A 326 -2.16 13.00 -19.50
C LYS A 326 -2.90 14.09 -20.27
N ASP A 327 -4.08 14.47 -19.79
CA ASP A 327 -4.94 15.49 -20.40
C ASP A 327 -4.51 16.92 -20.02
N SER A 328 -3.62 17.08 -19.03
CA SER A 328 -3.01 18.39 -18.73
C SER A 328 -2.04 18.76 -19.86
N PRO A 329 -2.14 19.98 -20.42
CA PRO A 329 -1.23 20.41 -21.47
C PRO A 329 0.20 20.29 -20.94
N ILE A 330 1.03 19.56 -21.70
CA ILE A 330 2.44 19.28 -21.39
C ILE A 330 3.18 20.62 -21.30
N GLN A 331 3.19 21.22 -20.12
CA GLN A 331 4.35 21.97 -19.69
C GLN A 331 5.29 20.94 -19.06
N PRO A 332 6.51 20.75 -19.58
CA PRO A 332 7.48 19.87 -18.97
C PRO A 332 7.88 20.47 -17.61
N ALA A 333 7.13 20.12 -16.57
CA ALA A 333 7.54 20.36 -15.20
C ALA A 333 8.65 19.34 -14.89
N PRO A 334 9.87 19.78 -14.53
CA PRO A 334 10.93 18.87 -14.16
C PRO A 334 10.45 17.95 -13.04
N ALA A 335 10.78 16.66 -13.15
CA ALA A 335 10.46 15.66 -12.14
C ALA A 335 10.87 16.20 -10.77
N LYS A 336 9.89 16.54 -9.93
CA LYS A 336 10.18 17.08 -8.60
C LYS A 336 10.97 15.99 -7.87
N PRO A 337 12.23 16.25 -7.47
CA PRO A 337 12.97 15.28 -6.68
C PRO A 337 12.13 14.94 -5.44
N ARG A 338 12.03 13.64 -5.12
CA ARG A 338 11.43 13.19 -3.87
C ARG A 338 12.31 13.72 -2.73
N VAL A 339 11.97 14.89 -2.21
CA VAL A 339 12.61 15.43 -1.02
C VAL A 339 11.97 14.73 0.17
N ASP A 340 12.75 13.92 0.88
CA ASP A 340 12.34 13.36 2.16
C ASP A 340 12.10 14.52 3.13
N ILE A 341 10.83 14.78 3.44
CA ILE A 341 10.43 15.87 4.33
C ILE A 341 10.81 15.46 5.75
N LYS A 342 11.99 15.88 6.20
CA LYS A 342 12.40 15.72 7.59
C LYS A 342 11.50 16.60 8.46
N LYS A 343 10.78 15.97 9.40
CA LYS A 343 9.97 16.70 10.38
C LYS A 343 10.89 17.21 11.49
N PHE A 344 11.13 18.51 11.50
CA PHE A 344 11.84 19.18 12.59
C PHE A 344 10.86 19.85 13.55
N VAL A 345 11.23 19.95 14.82
CA VAL A 345 10.56 20.81 15.80
C VAL A 345 10.95 22.24 15.48
N LYS A 346 9.97 23.11 15.23
CA LYS A 346 10.24 24.52 14.90
C LYS A 346 10.56 25.30 16.16
N ILE A 347 11.66 26.05 16.13
CA ILE A 347 12.18 26.79 17.29
C ILE A 347 11.54 28.19 17.47
N GLY A 348 10.68 28.61 16.55
CA GLY A 348 9.96 29.88 16.60
C GLY A 348 10.20 30.77 15.38
N ARG A 349 9.90 32.07 15.52
CA ARG A 349 10.04 33.07 14.46
C ARG A 349 11.44 33.70 14.48
N PRO A 350 12.10 33.86 13.32
CA PRO A 350 13.39 34.53 13.25
C PRO A 350 13.26 36.04 13.48
N GLY A 351 14.33 36.67 13.95
CA GLY A 351 14.42 38.12 14.05
C GLY A 351 14.49 38.75 12.66
N TYR A 352 13.90 39.93 12.47
CA TYR A 352 13.95 40.62 11.19
C TYR A 352 13.94 42.14 11.32
N ARG A 353 14.48 42.80 10.31
CA ARG A 353 14.45 44.25 10.11
C ARG A 353 14.07 44.55 8.67
N VAL A 354 13.11 45.45 8.48
CA VAL A 354 12.67 45.90 7.14
C VAL A 354 12.93 47.40 7.02
N THR A 355 13.68 47.77 5.98
CA THR A 355 14.01 49.17 5.69
C THR A 355 13.35 49.56 4.39
N LYS A 356 12.52 50.61 4.42
CA LYS A 356 11.95 51.22 3.21
C LYS A 356 12.93 52.27 2.72
N GLN A 357 13.29 52.20 1.44
CA GLN A 357 14.21 53.11 0.81
C GLN A 357 13.53 53.76 -0.40
N ARG A 358 13.99 54.96 -0.75
CA ARG A 358 13.57 55.66 -1.95
C ARG A 358 14.82 56.19 -2.62
N ASP A 359 15.00 55.83 -3.87
CA ASP A 359 16.10 56.33 -4.69
C ASP A 359 15.91 57.84 -4.95
N GLY A 360 16.95 58.62 -4.68
CA GLY A 360 16.90 60.09 -4.74
C GLY A 360 16.74 60.61 -6.17
N ASP A 361 17.36 59.93 -7.14
CA ASP A 361 17.38 60.38 -8.53
C ASP A 361 16.16 59.90 -9.31
N THR A 362 15.79 58.64 -9.13
CA THR A 362 14.68 58.02 -9.89
C THR A 362 13.33 58.09 -9.16
N GLY A 363 13.33 58.42 -7.87
CA GLY A 363 12.15 58.37 -7.00
C GLY A 363 11.60 56.96 -6.78
N GLN A 364 12.30 55.92 -7.25
CA GLN A 364 11.89 54.53 -7.18
C GLN A 364 11.87 54.06 -5.72
N GLN A 365 10.80 53.37 -5.33
CA GLN A 365 10.67 52.82 -3.98
C GLN A 365 11.30 51.43 -3.93
N SER A 366 12.08 51.16 -2.89
CA SER A 366 12.73 49.88 -2.64
C SER A 366 12.52 49.42 -1.20
N LEU A 367 12.59 48.11 -1.01
CA LEU A 367 12.49 47.45 0.28
C LEU A 367 13.72 46.58 0.49
N LEU A 368 14.37 46.76 1.63
CA LEU A 368 15.47 45.94 2.11
C LEU A 368 15.01 45.13 3.31
N PHE A 369 15.10 43.81 3.20
CA PHE A 369 14.82 42.85 4.26
C PHE A 369 16.14 42.29 4.78
N GLN A 370 16.29 42.32 6.09
CA GLN A 370 17.35 41.66 6.84
C GLN A 370 16.68 40.68 7.79
N VAL A 371 17.00 39.38 7.67
CA VAL A 371 16.44 38.33 8.52
C VAL A 371 17.58 37.58 9.19
N ASP A 372 17.54 37.52 10.52
CA ASP A 372 18.57 36.92 11.36
C ASP A 372 18.18 35.47 11.71
N TYR A 373 19.07 34.53 11.39
CA TYR A 373 18.89 33.09 11.59
C TYR A 373 20.01 32.48 12.46
N PRO A 374 20.18 32.90 13.73
CA PRO A 374 21.35 32.51 14.54
C PRO A 374 21.51 30.98 14.71
N GLU A 375 20.42 30.23 14.76
CA GLU A 375 20.44 28.77 15.01
C GLU A 375 20.32 27.91 13.73
N VAL A 376 20.53 28.48 12.54
CA VAL A 376 20.47 27.70 11.28
C VAL A 376 21.72 26.86 11.06
N ASN A 377 21.52 25.60 10.70
CA ASN A 377 22.59 24.67 10.33
C ASN A 377 23.41 25.20 9.13
N ASP A 378 24.72 24.95 9.13
CA ASP A 378 25.65 25.46 8.08
C ASP A 378 25.32 24.97 6.67
N ASN A 379 24.67 23.80 6.56
CA ASN A 379 24.29 23.19 5.29
C ASN A 379 22.99 23.76 4.69
N VAL A 380 22.27 24.62 5.43
CA VAL A 380 20.97 25.15 5.00
C VAL A 380 21.12 26.60 4.56
N VAL A 381 20.63 26.89 3.35
CA VAL A 381 20.56 28.26 2.82
C VAL A 381 19.10 28.73 2.85
N PRO A 382 18.79 29.86 3.50
CA PRO A 382 17.44 30.42 3.51
C PRO A 382 16.92 30.67 2.10
N ARG A 383 15.61 30.45 1.90
CA ARG A 383 14.93 30.66 0.62
C ARG A 383 13.81 31.68 0.78
N HIS A 384 13.51 32.36 -0.32
CA HIS A 384 12.41 33.31 -0.40
C HIS A 384 11.48 33.02 -1.58
N ARG A 385 10.23 33.47 -1.50
CA ARG A 385 9.25 33.34 -2.59
C ARG A 385 8.18 34.44 -2.51
N PHE A 386 7.81 35.01 -3.65
CA PHE A 386 6.59 35.82 -3.77
C PHE A 386 5.38 34.91 -3.96
N MET A 387 4.34 35.18 -3.17
CA MET A 387 3.08 34.44 -3.14
C MET A 387 1.92 35.41 -3.35
N SER A 388 0.93 35.01 -4.16
CA SER A 388 -0.25 35.83 -4.40
C SER A 388 -1.19 35.84 -3.17
N ALA A 389 -2.01 36.89 -3.03
CA ALA A 389 -2.97 36.97 -1.93
C ALA A 389 -4.04 35.84 -1.93
N TYR A 390 -4.25 35.18 -3.07
CA TYR A 390 -5.18 34.06 -3.23
C TYR A 390 -4.65 32.71 -2.75
N GLU A 391 -3.32 32.56 -2.66
CA GLU A 391 -2.68 31.30 -2.25
C GLU A 391 -2.67 31.12 -0.72
N GLN A 392 -2.68 32.21 0.04
CA GLN A 392 -2.64 32.18 1.51
C GLN A 392 -4.05 31.99 2.12
N LYS A 393 -4.10 31.44 3.33
CA LYS A 393 -5.34 31.03 4.03
C LYS A 393 -5.57 31.75 5.36
N VAL A 394 -4.76 32.76 5.69
CA VAL A 394 -4.77 33.44 6.99
C VAL A 394 -5.65 34.69 6.95
N GLU A 395 -5.48 35.53 5.93
CA GLU A 395 -6.27 36.75 5.71
C GLU A 395 -7.24 36.54 4.54
N PRO A 396 -8.34 37.31 4.45
CA PRO A 396 -9.14 37.36 3.23
C PRO A 396 -8.30 37.88 2.04
N PRO A 397 -8.43 37.30 0.84
CA PRO A 397 -7.58 37.65 -0.30
C PRO A 397 -7.87 39.06 -0.82
N ASP A 398 -6.85 39.92 -0.83
CA ASP A 398 -6.88 41.27 -1.40
C ASP A 398 -5.86 41.40 -2.55
N LYS A 399 -6.35 41.70 -3.76
CA LYS A 399 -5.54 41.87 -4.99
C LYS A 399 -4.48 42.96 -4.88
N LYS A 400 -4.68 43.96 -4.00
CA LYS A 400 -3.73 45.07 -3.83
C LYS A 400 -2.41 44.63 -3.20
N TRP A 401 -2.36 43.44 -2.62
CA TRP A 401 -1.22 42.93 -1.87
C TRP A 401 -0.70 41.60 -2.44
N GLN A 402 0.58 41.38 -2.23
CA GLN A 402 1.28 40.12 -2.40
C GLN A 402 2.07 39.83 -1.12
N TYR A 403 2.46 38.58 -0.90
CA TYR A 403 3.17 38.17 0.29
C TYR A 403 4.56 37.67 -0.07
N LEU A 404 5.59 38.24 0.55
CA LEU A 404 6.97 37.81 0.43
C LEU A 404 7.31 36.86 1.58
N LEU A 405 7.54 35.58 1.25
CA LEU A 405 7.85 34.52 2.20
C LEU A 405 9.35 34.36 2.37
N PHE A 406 9.80 34.10 3.60
CA PHE A 406 11.14 33.62 3.92
C PHE A 406 11.06 32.30 4.70
N ALA A 407 11.84 31.31 4.29
CA ALA A 407 11.86 29.98 4.89
C ALA A 407 13.29 29.47 5.07
N ALA A 408 13.60 29.04 6.28
CA ALA A 408 14.82 28.31 6.63
C ALA A 408 14.50 27.36 7.79
N GLU A 409 14.95 26.11 7.70
CA GLU A 409 14.84 25.15 8.81
C GLU A 409 15.90 25.50 9.87
N PRO A 410 15.60 25.49 11.19
CA PRO A 410 14.38 25.01 11.84
C PRO A 410 13.31 26.09 12.16
N TYR A 411 13.43 27.29 11.60
CA TYR A 411 12.52 28.40 11.93
C TYR A 411 11.13 28.30 11.27
N GLU A 412 10.16 29.03 11.83
CA GLU A 412 8.87 29.26 11.18
C GLU A 412 9.03 30.12 9.92
N THR A 413 8.24 29.80 8.90
CA THR A 413 8.13 30.63 7.69
C THR A 413 7.48 31.95 8.05
N ILE A 414 8.16 33.06 7.76
CA ILE A 414 7.62 34.40 7.93
C ILE A 414 7.14 34.94 6.58
N ALA A 415 6.12 35.79 6.62
CA ALA A 415 5.54 36.42 5.44
C ALA A 415 5.41 37.93 5.66
N PHE A 416 5.81 38.72 4.68
CA PHE A 416 5.63 40.17 4.69
C PHE A 416 4.60 40.57 3.64
N LYS A 417 3.63 41.38 4.05
CA LYS A 417 2.64 41.97 3.16
C LYS A 417 3.29 43.12 2.38
N VAL A 418 3.31 43.00 1.05
CA VAL A 418 3.98 43.92 0.12
C VAL A 418 2.97 44.36 -0.95
N PRO A 419 2.99 45.62 -1.42
CA PRO A 419 2.13 46.04 -2.52
C PRO A 419 2.28 45.15 -3.75
N SER A 420 1.18 44.81 -4.41
CA SER A 420 1.14 44.01 -5.64
C SER A 420 1.58 44.81 -6.89
N ARG A 421 2.75 45.44 -6.79
CA ARG A 421 3.40 46.18 -7.87
C ARG A 421 4.50 45.31 -8.49
N GLU A 422 4.76 45.53 -9.78
CA GLU A 422 5.84 44.81 -10.46
C GLU A 422 7.19 45.11 -9.81
N VAL A 423 7.95 44.05 -9.53
CA VAL A 423 9.30 44.14 -9.01
C VAL A 423 10.27 44.25 -10.19
N ASP A 424 11.19 45.20 -10.10
CA ASP A 424 12.26 45.40 -11.06
C ASP A 424 13.36 44.36 -10.82
N LYS A 425 13.55 43.46 -11.79
CA LYS A 425 14.52 42.35 -11.71
C LYS A 425 15.85 42.67 -12.40
N SER A 426 16.11 43.92 -12.73
CA SER A 426 17.40 44.36 -13.27
C SER A 426 18.53 44.18 -12.25
N GLU A 427 19.75 43.95 -12.74
CA GLU A 427 20.94 43.79 -11.92
C GLU A 427 21.15 45.02 -11.02
N GLY A 428 21.40 44.79 -9.72
CA GLY A 428 21.55 45.84 -8.71
C GLY A 428 20.23 46.33 -8.09
N ARG A 429 19.09 46.18 -8.77
CA ARG A 429 17.76 46.56 -8.22
C ARG A 429 17.07 45.41 -7.49
N PHE A 430 17.41 44.17 -7.83
CA PHE A 430 16.97 42.95 -7.16
C PHE A 430 18.19 42.07 -6.82
N TRP A 431 18.42 41.79 -5.54
CA TRP A 431 19.52 40.93 -5.12
C TRP A 431 19.27 40.27 -3.77
N THR A 432 19.91 39.12 -3.56
CA THR A 432 19.93 38.40 -2.29
C THR A 432 21.35 38.10 -1.86
N LEU A 433 21.60 38.17 -0.56
CA LEU A 433 22.89 37.81 0.03
C LEU A 433 22.66 36.97 1.29
N TRP A 434 23.31 35.82 1.38
CA TRP A 434 23.34 34.99 2.59
C TRP A 434 24.74 35.07 3.20
N ASN A 435 24.86 35.76 4.34
CA ASN A 435 26.10 35.77 5.09
C ASN A 435 26.11 34.57 6.05
N ARG A 436 26.96 33.59 5.76
CA ARG A 436 27.09 32.35 6.55
C ARG A 436 27.70 32.59 7.92
N ASP A 437 28.56 33.60 8.05
CA ASP A 437 29.30 33.87 9.29
C ASP A 437 28.43 34.61 10.30
N SER A 438 27.72 35.66 9.86
CA SER A 438 26.78 36.40 10.72
C SER A 438 25.40 35.76 10.80
N LYS A 439 25.13 34.74 9.98
CA LYS A 439 23.82 34.08 9.84
C LYS A 439 22.69 35.04 9.48
N GLN A 440 22.99 36.02 8.63
CA GLN A 440 22.04 37.05 8.20
C GLN A 440 21.69 36.90 6.73
N PHE A 441 20.40 36.90 6.43
CA PHE A 441 19.86 36.86 5.08
C PHE A 441 19.36 38.23 4.67
N PHE A 442 19.90 38.75 3.57
CA PHE A 442 19.49 40.01 2.97
C PHE A 442 18.75 39.76 1.66
N LEU A 443 17.64 40.47 1.47
CA LEU A 443 16.92 40.55 0.20
C LEU A 443 16.53 42.00 -0.04
N GLN A 444 16.98 42.55 -1.16
CA GLN A 444 16.57 43.87 -1.61
C GLN A 444 15.85 43.77 -2.94
N PHE A 445 14.76 44.53 -3.08
CA PHE A 445 14.14 44.75 -4.37
C PHE A 445 13.53 46.14 -4.51
N SER A 446 13.48 46.62 -5.75
CA SER A 446 12.85 47.90 -6.13
C SER A 446 11.57 47.65 -6.92
N PHE A 447 10.56 48.50 -6.74
CA PHE A 447 9.35 48.45 -7.56
C PHE A 447 9.58 49.16 -8.89
N LYS A 448 9.06 48.62 -10.00
CA LYS A 448 9.06 49.37 -11.26
C LYS A 448 8.32 50.69 -11.11
N LEU A 449 8.85 51.73 -11.75
CA LEU A 449 8.17 53.01 -11.88
C LEU A 449 6.92 52.79 -12.72
N GLU A 450 5.77 53.18 -12.21
CA GLU A 450 4.55 53.19 -13.02
C GLU A 450 4.72 54.26 -14.09
N ALA A 451 4.58 53.86 -15.36
CA ALA A 451 4.48 54.83 -16.44
C ALA A 451 3.27 55.73 -16.14
N LYS A 452 3.46 57.05 -16.13
CA LYS A 452 2.33 57.98 -16.05
C LYS A 452 1.30 57.55 -17.10
N PRO A 453 0.01 57.44 -16.76
CA PRO A 453 -1.01 57.08 -17.74
C PRO A 453 -0.88 58.05 -18.92
N LYS A 454 -0.71 57.50 -20.13
CA LYS A 454 -0.79 58.29 -21.35
C LYS A 454 -2.20 58.90 -21.36
N LEU A 455 -2.29 60.23 -21.29
CA LEU A 455 -3.56 60.90 -21.50
C LEU A 455 -4.12 60.42 -22.84
N PRO A 456 -5.43 60.10 -22.93
CA PRO A 456 -6.03 59.72 -24.19
C PRO A 456 -5.82 60.87 -25.18
N THR A 457 -5.11 60.58 -26.25
CA THR A 457 -4.96 61.47 -27.40
C THR A 457 -6.36 61.59 -27.99
N LEU A 458 -6.97 62.78 -27.91
CA LEU A 458 -8.24 63.10 -28.55
C LEU A 458 -8.08 62.90 -30.07
N THR A 459 -8.44 61.73 -30.56
CA THR A 459 -8.69 61.51 -31.99
C THR A 459 -10.01 62.19 -32.33
N SER A 460 -9.93 63.25 -33.13
CA SER A 460 -11.08 63.94 -33.72
C SER A 460 -11.81 63.00 -34.69
N HIS A 461 -12.72 62.19 -34.17
CA HIS A 461 -13.73 61.54 -35.01
C HIS A 461 -14.91 62.50 -35.19
N GLY A 462 -15.27 62.70 -36.46
CA GLY A 462 -16.28 63.66 -36.91
C GLY A 462 -17.64 63.47 -36.26
N LEU A 463 -18.34 64.60 -36.17
CA LEU A 463 -19.73 64.72 -35.74
C LEU A 463 -20.65 63.73 -36.50
N PRO A 464 -21.57 63.04 -35.83
CA PRO A 464 -22.64 62.32 -36.51
C PRO A 464 -23.64 63.32 -37.10
N SER A 465 -23.97 63.17 -38.39
CA SER A 465 -25.00 64.00 -39.04
C SER A 465 -26.37 63.71 -38.43
N LEU A 466 -27.03 64.77 -37.97
CA LEU A 466 -28.44 64.78 -37.57
C LEU A 466 -29.33 64.32 -38.73
N ALA A 467 -30.20 63.34 -38.46
CA ALA A 467 -31.26 62.94 -39.39
C ALA A 467 -32.29 64.09 -39.56
N PRO A 468 -32.88 64.29 -40.74
CA PRO A 468 -33.83 65.37 -40.97
C PRO A 468 -35.19 65.07 -40.32
N PRO A 469 -35.96 66.11 -39.92
CA PRO A 469 -37.25 65.94 -39.24
C PRO A 469 -38.35 65.47 -40.20
N PRO A 470 -39.42 64.81 -39.68
CA PRO A 470 -40.53 64.31 -40.49
C PRO A 470 -41.43 65.45 -41.04
N PRO A 471 -42.11 65.23 -42.17
CA PRO A 471 -42.94 66.23 -42.83
C PRO A 471 -44.25 66.52 -42.06
N PRO A 472 -44.83 67.73 -42.21
CA PRO A 472 -46.03 68.15 -41.49
C PRO A 472 -47.32 67.50 -42.01
N PRO A 473 -48.39 67.42 -41.19
CA PRO A 473 -49.65 66.80 -41.56
C PRO A 473 -50.43 67.61 -42.61
N PRO A 474 -51.27 66.95 -43.42
CA PRO A 474 -52.05 67.61 -44.48
C PRO A 474 -53.13 68.54 -43.89
N SER A 475 -53.18 69.76 -44.40
CA SER A 475 -54.21 70.76 -44.16
C SER A 475 -55.56 70.30 -44.72
N GLY A 476 -56.60 70.32 -43.90
CA GLY A 476 -57.98 70.08 -44.33
C GLY A 476 -58.61 71.26 -45.10
N GLY A 477 -59.65 70.93 -45.87
CA GLY A 477 -60.55 71.82 -46.62
C GLY A 477 -60.83 71.20 -47.99
N ASN A 478 -62.06 70.84 -48.39
CA ASN A 478 -63.41 71.24 -48.00
C ASN A 478 -64.36 70.04 -47.90
#